data_AF-A0A3Q2YIQ3-F1
#
_entry.id   AF-A0A3Q2YIQ3-F1
#
_cell.length_a   1.000
_cell.length_b   1.000
_cell.length_c   1.000
_cell.angle_alpha   90.00
_cell.angle_beta   90.00
_cell.angle_gamma   90.00
#
_symmetry.space_group_name_H-M   'P 1'
#
loop_
_entity.id
_entity.type
_entity.pdbx_description
1 polymer ?
#
loop_
_entity_poly.entity_id
_entity_poly.type
_entity_poly.pdbx_seq_one_letter_code
_entity_poly.pdbx_strand_id
1 'polypeptide(L)'
;MGEIVLPRRMFLWCMAVLYLIAFVSLYMQIPGLYGNEGLLPARKQLRFTGKPLGEQLLASPTLLWLSPHLGLDTQSAMELLCLVGAALSLAATLVSALRDSVVFFWLWALYLSMYQVGQVFLYFQWDNLLLEAGFLCILVAPMTLIRGSRAVYEHDRITFWLVRWLLFRLMFASGVVKLTSRCPTWWGLTAMTYHYETQCIPTPLAWFAHQLPVWWQKLSVVGAFVIEIAVPLLFFSPLRRLRLGAFYLQILLQVLIVLSGNYNFFNLLTMALCLSLLDDRHVRSWLRTSEHAKHKKSKLRSWLCNILELTVLSLIIFGAIVCFDLKVDTTARAITSKMAFTFHHFSHFLKSVTYPCVWIGVLSLTWEILGAMYRCACVSGFLRRLWSTLQWTAFAAAAATMFTISLMPFTYIEYDSNSKLWPGVRQVYNLVDNYQLVNSYGLFRRMTGVGGRPEVVIEGSHDGVTWTEIDFMYKPGNLSTPPPLVTPHQPRLDWQMWFAALGSSSQAPWFTSLMYRLLQGKMDGKDSSENLPGDAGVN
;
A
#
# COMPACT_ATOMS: atom_id res chain seq x y z
N MET A 1 6.69 22.51 10.37
CA MET A 1 6.36 21.30 11.17
C MET A 1 7.25 21.20 12.42
N GLY A 2 6.79 20.47 13.44
CA GLY A 2 7.59 20.13 14.63
C GLY A 2 8.75 19.20 14.29
N GLU A 3 9.52 18.77 15.29
CA GLU A 3 10.50 17.69 15.13
C GLU A 3 9.79 16.37 14.78
N ILE A 4 10.48 15.49 14.04
CA ILE A 4 9.92 14.26 13.47
C ILE A 4 10.78 13.02 13.78
N VAL A 5 11.63 13.09 14.80
CA VAL A 5 12.57 12.02 15.15
C VAL A 5 11.82 10.77 15.63
N LEU A 6 10.81 10.95 16.48
CA LEU A 6 10.03 9.83 17.04
C LEU A 6 9.12 9.19 15.98
N PRO A 7 8.28 9.94 15.22
CA PRO A 7 7.51 9.37 14.12
C PRO A 7 8.37 8.63 13.10
N ARG A 8 9.56 9.15 12.76
CA ARG A 8 10.50 8.48 11.85
C ARG A 8 10.95 7.13 12.40
N ARG A 9 11.35 7.07 13.68
CA ARG A 9 11.78 5.82 14.31
C ARG A 9 10.64 4.80 14.38
N MET A 10 9.42 5.24 14.68
CA MET A 10 8.23 4.39 14.65
C MET A 10 7.96 3.88 13.24
N PHE A 11 8.05 4.74 12.22
CA PHE A 11 7.88 4.36 10.82
C PHE A 11 8.89 3.28 10.40
N LEU A 12 10.19 3.47 10.65
CA LEU A 12 11.21 2.47 10.32
C LEU A 12 10.98 1.15 11.09
N TRP A 13 10.55 1.22 12.35
CA TRP A 13 10.19 0.02 13.10
C TRP A 13 9.00 -0.73 12.47
N CYS A 14 7.91 -0.02 12.15
CA CYS A 14 6.76 -0.60 11.47
C CYS A 14 7.16 -1.23 10.14
N MET A 15 8.02 -0.59 9.36
CA MET A 15 8.50 -1.12 8.08
C MET A 15 9.33 -2.39 8.26
N ALA A 16 10.16 -2.50 9.31
CA ALA A 16 10.88 -3.74 9.62
C ALA A 16 9.89 -4.88 9.94
N VAL A 17 8.85 -4.63 10.74
CA VAL A 17 7.80 -5.62 11.03
C VAL A 17 7.02 -6.03 9.76
N LEU A 18 6.71 -5.07 8.89
CA LEU A 18 6.00 -5.33 7.64
C LEU A 18 6.81 -6.20 6.67
N TYR A 19 8.12 -5.95 6.56
CA TYR A 19 9.01 -6.84 5.81
C TYR A 19 9.06 -8.25 6.40
N LEU A 20 9.13 -8.38 7.73
CA LEU A 20 9.11 -9.69 8.39
C LEU A 20 7.84 -10.47 8.03
N ILE A 21 6.68 -9.81 8.15
CA ILE A 21 5.38 -10.39 7.76
C ILE A 21 5.40 -10.82 6.29
N ALA A 22 5.85 -9.94 5.39
CA ALA A 22 5.85 -10.21 3.95
C ALA A 22 6.76 -11.39 3.57
N PHE A 23 7.99 -11.45 4.11
CA PHE A 23 8.92 -12.54 3.85
C PHE A 23 8.46 -13.88 4.43
N VAL A 24 7.98 -13.89 5.68
CA VAL A 24 7.47 -15.12 6.31
C VAL A 24 6.22 -15.62 5.59
N SER A 25 5.31 -14.71 5.24
CA SER A 25 4.10 -15.06 4.49
C SER A 25 4.44 -15.63 3.11
N LEU A 26 5.44 -15.08 2.42
CA LEU A 26 5.87 -15.56 1.11
C LEU A 26 6.59 -16.92 1.22
N TYR A 27 7.49 -17.07 2.20
CA TYR A 27 8.27 -18.29 2.42
C TYR A 27 7.39 -19.55 2.47
N MET A 28 6.30 -19.51 3.24
CA MET A 28 5.39 -20.64 3.39
C MET A 28 4.70 -21.08 2.09
N GLN A 29 4.65 -20.20 1.09
CA GLN A 29 3.96 -20.46 -0.18
C GLN A 29 4.90 -20.74 -1.36
N ILE A 30 6.22 -20.60 -1.18
CA ILE A 30 7.18 -20.80 -2.27
C ILE A 30 7.10 -22.22 -2.87
N PRO A 31 7.09 -23.31 -2.08
CA PRO A 31 7.08 -24.65 -2.65
C PRO A 31 5.89 -24.89 -3.57
N GLY A 32 4.68 -24.51 -3.13
CA GLY A 32 3.44 -24.70 -3.90
C GLY A 32 3.28 -23.74 -5.08
N LEU A 33 3.70 -22.48 -4.97
CA LEU A 33 3.49 -21.48 -6.02
C LEU A 33 4.63 -21.41 -7.03
N TYR A 34 5.87 -21.40 -6.56
CA TYR A 34 7.04 -21.03 -7.35
C TYR A 34 8.10 -22.12 -7.46
N GLY A 35 7.96 -23.18 -6.67
CA GLY A 35 8.87 -24.31 -6.65
C GLY A 35 8.99 -25.02 -8.01
N ASN A 36 9.92 -25.97 -8.10
CA ASN A 36 10.15 -26.71 -9.34
C ASN A 36 8.88 -27.43 -9.82
N GLU A 37 8.10 -27.91 -8.86
CA GLU A 37 6.78 -28.52 -9.05
C GLU A 37 5.60 -27.60 -8.72
N GLY A 38 5.85 -26.32 -8.46
CA GLY A 38 4.80 -25.35 -8.13
C GLY A 38 3.88 -25.00 -9.31
N LEU A 39 2.85 -24.21 -9.03
CA LEU A 39 1.86 -23.76 -10.02
C LEU A 39 2.51 -22.96 -11.17
N LEU A 40 3.40 -22.03 -10.81
CA LEU A 40 4.13 -21.18 -11.75
C LEU A 40 5.63 -21.19 -11.40
N PRO A 41 6.38 -22.22 -11.85
CA PRO A 41 7.79 -22.37 -11.49
C PRO A 41 8.62 -21.14 -11.86
N ALA A 42 9.29 -20.53 -10.86
CA ALA A 42 10.06 -19.30 -11.04
C ALA A 42 11.24 -19.46 -12.03
N ARG A 43 11.80 -20.68 -12.14
CA ARG A 43 12.85 -21.02 -13.10
C ARG A 43 12.48 -20.69 -14.55
N LYS A 44 11.18 -20.68 -14.90
CA LYS A 44 10.72 -20.37 -16.26
C LYS A 44 10.87 -18.88 -16.61
N GLN A 45 10.95 -18.00 -15.61
CA GLN A 45 11.20 -16.57 -15.78
C GLN A 45 12.70 -16.26 -15.93
N LEU A 46 13.56 -17.05 -15.28
CA LEU A 46 15.02 -16.91 -15.33
C LEU A 46 15.63 -17.70 -16.48
N ARG A 47 15.21 -17.43 -17.72
CA ARG A 47 15.80 -18.09 -18.89
C ARG A 47 17.21 -17.56 -19.13
N PHE A 48 18.19 -18.46 -19.14
CA PHE A 48 19.57 -18.11 -19.45
C PHE A 48 19.67 -17.62 -20.90
N THR A 49 19.96 -16.33 -21.09
CA THR A 49 20.01 -15.68 -22.41
C THR A 49 21.42 -15.58 -22.97
N GLY A 50 22.44 -16.17 -22.31
CA GLY A 50 23.85 -16.09 -22.71
C GLY A 50 24.48 -14.70 -22.54
N LYS A 51 23.71 -13.71 -22.08
CA LYS A 51 24.18 -12.34 -21.82
C LYS A 51 25.02 -12.26 -20.53
N PRO A 52 25.95 -11.31 -20.41
CA PRO A 52 26.70 -11.11 -19.17
C PRO A 52 25.76 -10.73 -18.00
N LEU A 53 26.14 -11.10 -16.77
CA LEU A 53 25.36 -10.87 -15.55
C LEU A 53 24.89 -9.41 -15.39
N GLY A 54 25.75 -8.44 -15.74
CA GLY A 54 25.41 -7.02 -15.64
C GLY A 54 24.22 -6.62 -16.52
N GLU A 55 24.17 -7.11 -17.76
CA GLU A 55 23.04 -6.84 -18.67
C GLU A 55 21.76 -7.54 -18.20
N GLN A 56 21.89 -8.75 -17.63
CA GLN A 56 20.73 -9.47 -17.08
C GLN A 56 20.15 -8.75 -15.85
N LEU A 57 20.99 -8.23 -14.98
CA LEU A 57 20.59 -7.43 -13.81
C LEU A 57 19.96 -6.10 -14.21
N LEU A 58 20.47 -5.44 -15.25
CA LEU A 58 19.88 -4.21 -15.77
C LEU A 58 18.51 -4.46 -16.41
N ALA A 59 18.35 -5.58 -17.11
CA ALA A 59 17.07 -5.95 -17.72
C ALA A 59 16.04 -6.42 -16.68
N SER A 60 16.48 -7.19 -15.69
CA SER A 60 15.65 -7.76 -14.63
C SER A 60 16.41 -7.75 -13.30
N PRO A 61 16.16 -6.75 -12.43
CA PRO A 61 16.94 -6.56 -11.21
C PRO A 61 16.57 -7.60 -10.15
N THR A 62 17.17 -8.80 -10.25
CA THR A 62 16.98 -9.89 -9.28
C THR A 62 18.30 -10.55 -8.89
N LEU A 63 18.47 -10.78 -7.59
CA LEU A 63 19.60 -11.51 -7.03
C LEU A 63 19.55 -13.01 -7.38
N LEU A 64 18.42 -13.51 -7.89
CA LEU A 64 18.29 -14.91 -8.28
C LEU A 64 19.17 -15.29 -9.48
N TRP A 65 19.68 -14.33 -10.25
CA TRP A 65 20.70 -14.58 -11.27
C TRP A 65 22.02 -15.13 -10.68
N LEU A 66 22.27 -14.90 -9.39
CA LEU A 66 23.43 -15.44 -8.68
C LEU A 66 23.21 -16.89 -8.20
N SER A 67 21.99 -17.42 -8.27
CA SER A 67 21.68 -18.78 -7.81
C SER A 67 22.53 -19.87 -8.47
N PRO A 68 22.80 -19.87 -9.80
CA PRO A 68 23.60 -20.92 -10.42
C PRO A 68 25.06 -20.87 -9.98
N HIS A 69 25.59 -19.67 -9.69
CA HIS A 69 26.96 -19.50 -9.17
C HIS A 69 27.13 -20.02 -7.74
N LEU A 70 26.04 -20.04 -6.97
CA LEU A 70 26.01 -20.60 -5.62
C LEU A 70 25.69 -22.10 -5.60
N GLY A 71 25.44 -22.71 -6.76
CA GLY A 71 25.01 -24.12 -6.87
C GLY A 71 23.61 -24.38 -6.30
N LEU A 72 22.80 -23.33 -6.15
CA LEU A 72 21.43 -23.42 -5.63
C LEU A 72 20.44 -23.52 -6.79
N ASP A 73 19.41 -24.35 -6.61
CA ASP A 73 18.25 -24.31 -7.50
C ASP A 73 17.42 -23.05 -7.24
N THR A 74 16.57 -22.68 -8.19
CA THR A 74 15.79 -21.43 -8.08
C THR A 74 14.87 -21.43 -6.87
N GLN A 75 14.30 -22.58 -6.50
CA GLN A 75 13.43 -22.70 -5.33
C GLN A 75 14.21 -22.48 -4.03
N SER A 76 15.31 -23.20 -3.79
CA SER A 76 16.10 -23.02 -2.57
C SER A 76 16.71 -21.62 -2.50
N ALA A 77 17.08 -21.03 -3.64
CA ALA A 77 17.52 -19.64 -3.69
C ALA A 77 16.40 -18.68 -3.22
N MET A 78 15.18 -18.83 -3.73
CA MET A 78 14.03 -18.02 -3.30
C MET A 78 13.72 -18.19 -1.80
N GLU A 79 13.76 -19.42 -1.30
CA GLU A 79 13.59 -19.73 0.13
C GLU A 79 14.68 -19.07 0.98
N LEU A 80 15.95 -19.18 0.55
CA LEU A 80 17.09 -18.55 1.22
C LEU A 80 16.95 -17.02 1.26
N LEU A 81 16.57 -16.38 0.14
CA LEU A 81 16.35 -14.93 0.12
C LEU A 81 15.24 -14.52 1.10
N CYS A 82 14.17 -15.31 1.23
CA CYS A 82 13.11 -15.04 2.21
C CYS A 82 13.57 -15.23 3.65
N LEU A 83 14.34 -16.29 3.95
CA LEU A 83 14.89 -16.53 5.27
C LEU A 83 15.87 -15.42 5.69
N VAL A 84 16.76 -14.99 4.78
CA VAL A 84 17.68 -13.87 5.00
C VAL A 84 16.89 -12.57 5.21
N GLY A 85 15.86 -12.31 4.39
CA GLY A 85 14.97 -11.15 4.54
C GLY A 85 14.22 -11.16 5.87
N ALA A 86 13.70 -12.30 6.30
CA ALA A 86 13.05 -12.50 7.59
C ALA A 86 14.02 -12.29 8.77
N ALA A 87 15.24 -12.85 8.68
CA ALA A 87 16.25 -12.66 9.72
C ALA A 87 16.70 -11.20 9.84
N LEU A 88 16.96 -10.52 8.72
CA LEU A 88 17.33 -9.09 8.70
C LEU A 88 16.21 -8.19 9.23
N SER A 89 14.97 -8.46 8.86
CA SER A 89 13.80 -7.69 9.32
C SER A 89 13.51 -7.92 10.80
N LEU A 90 13.65 -9.15 11.30
CA LEU A 90 13.59 -9.46 12.72
C LEU A 90 14.71 -8.74 13.49
N ALA A 91 15.95 -8.78 12.98
CA ALA A 91 17.08 -8.10 13.59
C ALA A 91 16.88 -6.57 13.64
N ALA A 92 16.35 -5.96 12.57
CA ALA A 92 15.98 -4.54 12.53
C ALA A 92 14.82 -4.19 13.47
N THR A 93 13.91 -5.13 13.72
CA THR A 93 12.79 -4.96 14.66
C THR A 93 13.27 -4.98 16.12
N LEU A 94 14.16 -5.91 16.45
CA LEU A 94 14.68 -6.11 17.80
C LEU A 94 15.80 -5.11 18.17
N VAL A 95 16.67 -4.79 17.22
CA VAL A 95 17.87 -3.98 17.45
C VAL A 95 17.75 -2.65 16.75
N SER A 96 17.56 -1.60 17.55
CA SER A 96 17.41 -0.23 17.06
C SER A 96 18.54 0.27 16.16
N ALA A 97 19.76 -0.26 16.31
CA ALA A 97 20.95 0.08 15.55
C ALA A 97 20.98 -0.50 14.13
N LEU A 98 20.24 -1.58 13.88
CA LEU A 98 20.14 -2.24 12.56
C LEU A 98 19.04 -1.62 11.67
N ARG A 99 18.44 -0.51 12.11
CA ARG A 99 17.47 0.25 11.30
C ARG A 99 18.18 1.36 10.52
N ASP A 100 19.19 0.98 9.76
CA ASP A 100 19.98 1.87 8.91
C ASP A 100 19.62 1.70 7.43
N SER A 101 20.12 2.61 6.59
CA SER A 101 19.84 2.60 5.15
C SER A 101 20.35 1.36 4.43
N VAL A 102 21.40 0.70 4.93
CA VAL A 102 21.99 -0.50 4.32
C VAL A 102 21.09 -1.71 4.54
N VAL A 103 20.58 -1.89 5.76
CA VAL A 103 19.63 -2.96 6.06
C VAL A 103 18.34 -2.79 5.26
N PHE A 104 17.79 -1.57 5.18
CA PHE A 104 16.60 -1.33 4.34
C PHE A 104 16.88 -1.50 2.85
N PHE A 105 18.09 -1.20 2.36
CA PHE A 105 18.48 -1.48 0.98
C PHE A 105 18.46 -2.98 0.70
N TRP A 106 19.03 -3.79 1.58
CA TRP A 106 19.00 -5.25 1.43
C TRP A 106 17.59 -5.82 1.52
N LEU A 107 16.77 -5.37 2.49
CA LEU A 107 15.36 -5.80 2.58
C LEU A 107 14.59 -5.50 1.28
N TRP A 108 14.77 -4.29 0.75
CA TRP A 108 14.17 -3.89 -0.52
C TRP A 108 14.68 -4.71 -1.71
N ALA A 109 16.00 -4.90 -1.83
CA ALA A 109 16.60 -5.66 -2.93
C ALA A 109 16.21 -7.14 -2.91
N LEU A 110 16.13 -7.75 -1.73
CA LEU A 110 15.65 -9.12 -1.54
C LEU A 110 14.19 -9.26 -1.97
N TYR A 111 13.32 -8.32 -1.56
CA TYR A 111 11.91 -8.36 -1.95
C TYR A 111 11.71 -8.09 -3.45
N LEU A 112 12.44 -7.12 -4.01
CA LEU A 112 12.43 -6.84 -5.45
C LEU A 112 12.85 -8.07 -6.26
N SER A 113 13.87 -8.80 -5.80
CA SER A 113 14.35 -10.02 -6.46
C SER A 113 13.26 -11.09 -6.58
N MET A 114 12.44 -11.24 -5.54
CA MET A 114 11.29 -12.14 -5.53
C MET A 114 10.16 -11.62 -6.42
N TYR A 115 9.88 -10.32 -6.35
CA TYR A 115 8.85 -9.66 -7.15
C TYR A 115 9.07 -9.86 -8.66
N GLN A 116 10.31 -9.73 -9.14
CA GLN A 116 10.63 -9.88 -10.58
C GLN A 116 10.25 -11.26 -11.15
N VAL A 117 10.37 -12.33 -10.35
CA VAL A 117 10.06 -13.70 -10.79
C VAL A 117 8.67 -14.17 -10.35
N GLY A 118 8.01 -13.36 -9.51
CA GLY A 118 6.84 -13.73 -8.74
C GLY A 118 5.50 -13.69 -9.49
N GLN A 119 5.50 -13.22 -10.75
CA GLN A 119 4.36 -13.28 -11.68
C GLN A 119 3.04 -12.76 -11.04
N VAL A 120 1.89 -13.33 -11.42
CA VAL A 120 0.55 -12.92 -10.95
C VAL A 120 0.40 -13.01 -9.43
N PHE A 121 1.11 -13.92 -8.78
CA PHE A 121 1.01 -14.12 -7.35
C PHE A 121 1.78 -13.07 -6.53
N LEU A 122 2.66 -12.25 -7.12
CA LEU A 122 3.43 -11.19 -6.43
C LEU A 122 3.21 -9.79 -7.01
N TYR A 123 2.23 -9.62 -7.90
CA TYR A 123 1.93 -8.35 -8.58
C TYR A 123 0.73 -7.60 -7.97
N PHE A 124 0.54 -7.68 -6.65
CA PHE A 124 -0.58 -7.03 -5.99
C PHE A 124 -0.23 -5.61 -5.50
N GLN A 125 -1.24 -4.78 -5.25
CA GLN A 125 -1.01 -3.37 -4.86
C GLN A 125 -0.22 -3.21 -3.55
N TRP A 126 -0.31 -4.16 -2.62
CA TRP A 126 0.50 -4.13 -1.40
C TRP A 126 1.96 -4.50 -1.64
N ASP A 127 2.25 -5.37 -2.61
CA ASP A 127 3.62 -5.69 -3.02
C ASP A 127 4.27 -4.43 -3.64
N ASN A 128 3.55 -3.74 -4.52
CA ASN A 128 3.98 -2.49 -5.14
C ASN A 128 4.18 -1.37 -4.10
N LEU A 129 3.25 -1.24 -3.15
CA LEU A 129 3.35 -0.25 -2.07
C LEU A 129 4.53 -0.56 -1.14
N LEU A 130 4.82 -1.84 -0.86
CA LEU A 130 5.94 -2.24 -0.03
C LEU A 130 7.27 -1.94 -0.70
N LEU A 131 7.40 -2.17 -2.02
CA LEU A 131 8.60 -1.81 -2.77
C LEU A 131 8.86 -0.30 -2.78
N GLU A 132 7.82 0.50 -3.03
CA GLU A 132 7.93 1.95 -3.06
C GLU A 132 8.22 2.54 -1.67
N ALA A 133 7.46 2.13 -0.64
CA ALA A 133 7.70 2.56 0.74
C ALA A 133 9.06 2.04 1.26
N GLY A 134 9.46 0.84 0.84
CA GLY A 134 10.73 0.21 1.13
C GLY A 134 11.92 0.98 0.59
N PHE A 135 11.84 1.42 -0.67
CA PHE A 135 12.85 2.29 -1.26
C PHE A 135 12.95 3.62 -0.51
N LEU A 136 11.81 4.21 -0.13
CA LEU A 136 11.80 5.43 0.69
C LEU A 136 12.46 5.20 2.07
N CYS A 137 12.40 3.99 2.64
CA CYS A 137 13.10 3.69 3.90
C CYS A 137 14.62 3.81 3.76
N ILE A 138 15.19 3.52 2.59
CA ILE A 138 16.63 3.68 2.33
C ILE A 138 17.03 5.14 2.49
N LEU A 139 16.19 6.06 2.02
CA LEU A 139 16.41 7.51 2.13
C LEU A 139 16.09 8.05 3.53
N VAL A 140 15.10 7.48 4.21
CA VAL A 140 14.62 7.94 5.52
C VAL A 140 15.48 7.40 6.67
N ALA A 141 16.11 6.23 6.50
CA ALA A 141 16.93 5.61 7.51
C ALA A 141 18.29 6.34 7.67
N PRO A 142 18.85 6.37 8.90
CA PRO A 142 20.16 6.95 9.12
C PRO A 142 21.25 6.20 8.34
N MET A 143 22.16 6.94 7.71
CA MET A 143 23.34 6.39 7.04
C MET A 143 24.46 6.16 8.07
N THR A 144 24.43 5.02 8.76
CA THR A 144 25.50 4.65 9.69
C THR A 144 25.95 3.21 9.47
N LEU A 145 27.09 3.03 8.81
CA LEU A 145 27.76 1.72 8.75
C LEU A 145 28.44 1.36 10.08
N ILE A 146 28.78 2.37 10.91
CA ILE A 146 29.50 2.19 12.17
C ILE A 146 28.94 3.22 13.17
N ARG A 147 28.39 2.72 14.28
CA ARG A 147 27.74 3.44 15.41
C ARG A 147 26.39 4.07 15.08
N GLY A 148 25.34 3.42 15.58
CA GLY A 148 23.94 3.86 15.57
C GLY A 148 23.77 5.29 16.08
N SER A 149 23.93 6.24 15.17
CA SER A 149 23.89 7.64 15.49
C SER A 149 22.45 8.00 15.80
N ARG A 150 22.18 8.27 17.08
CA ARG A 150 20.96 8.93 17.53
C ARG A 150 20.85 10.37 17.01
N ALA A 151 21.81 10.84 16.20
CA ALA A 151 21.86 12.20 15.69
C ALA A 151 20.65 12.49 14.79
N VAL A 152 20.08 13.66 15.03
CA VAL A 152 19.09 14.28 14.15
C VAL A 152 19.85 14.83 12.96
N TYR A 153 19.48 14.43 11.75
CA TYR A 153 20.05 15.01 10.55
C TYR A 153 19.11 16.10 10.03
N GLU A 154 19.69 17.22 9.61
CA GLU A 154 18.92 18.38 9.18
C GLU A 154 18.09 18.11 7.90
N HIS A 155 18.45 17.08 7.12
CA HIS A 155 17.75 16.66 5.91
C HIS A 155 16.59 15.67 6.14
N ASP A 156 16.40 15.17 7.38
CA ASP A 156 15.39 14.16 7.72
C ASP A 156 13.95 14.56 7.33
N ARG A 157 13.68 15.87 7.27
CA ARG A 157 12.36 16.41 6.90
C ARG A 157 12.02 16.25 5.43
N ILE A 158 13.05 16.35 4.58
CA ILE A 158 12.90 16.22 3.13
C ILE A 158 12.52 14.76 2.80
N THR A 159 13.22 13.80 3.38
CA THR A 159 13.01 12.37 3.11
C THR A 159 11.67 11.90 3.69
N PHE A 160 11.31 12.34 4.89
CA PHE A 160 10.02 12.00 5.49
C PHE A 160 8.82 12.70 4.81
N TRP A 161 9.06 13.82 4.11
CA TRP A 161 8.06 14.43 3.24
C TRP A 161 7.70 13.52 2.05
N LEU A 162 8.64 12.75 1.50
CA LEU A 162 8.35 11.78 0.42
C LEU A 162 7.36 10.71 0.88
N VAL A 163 7.48 10.24 2.13
CA VAL A 163 6.54 9.28 2.73
C VAL A 163 5.14 9.89 2.81
N ARG A 164 5.03 11.18 3.17
CA ARG A 164 3.76 11.90 3.17
C ARG A 164 3.20 12.06 1.75
N TRP A 165 4.05 12.33 0.78
CA TRP A 165 3.65 12.42 -0.62
C TRP A 165 3.14 11.08 -1.17
N LEU A 166 3.78 9.97 -0.81
CA LEU A 166 3.30 8.62 -1.10
C LEU A 166 1.91 8.37 -0.48
N LEU A 167 1.73 8.68 0.81
CA LEU A 167 0.43 8.55 1.48
C LEU A 167 -0.66 9.38 0.77
N PHE A 168 -0.34 10.61 0.38
CA PHE A 168 -1.25 11.47 -0.36
C PHE A 168 -1.69 10.80 -1.68
N ARG A 169 -0.72 10.36 -2.50
CA ARG A 169 -1.01 9.70 -3.78
C ARG A 169 -1.85 8.45 -3.58
N LEU A 170 -1.50 7.61 -2.60
CA LEU A 170 -2.21 6.39 -2.29
C LEU A 170 -3.69 6.67 -1.96
N MET A 171 -3.95 7.56 -1.01
CA MET A 171 -5.32 7.86 -0.56
C MET A 171 -6.13 8.56 -1.64
N PHE A 172 -5.55 9.61 -2.26
CA PHE A 172 -6.22 10.38 -3.29
C PHE A 172 -6.54 9.54 -4.53
N ALA A 173 -5.59 8.75 -5.01
CA ALA A 173 -5.83 7.84 -6.12
C ALA A 173 -6.90 6.81 -5.79
N SER A 174 -6.85 6.22 -4.59
CA SER A 174 -7.83 5.21 -4.15
C SER A 174 -9.27 5.74 -4.13
N GLY A 175 -9.49 7.01 -3.81
CA GLY A 175 -10.81 7.64 -3.87
C GLY A 175 -11.23 8.03 -5.29
N VAL A 176 -10.35 8.69 -6.04
CA VAL A 176 -10.68 9.21 -7.37
C VAL A 176 -10.99 8.10 -8.36
N VAL A 177 -10.24 6.99 -8.33
CA VAL A 177 -10.44 5.87 -9.29
C VAL A 177 -11.81 5.21 -9.18
N LYS A 178 -12.45 5.27 -8.01
CA LYS A 178 -13.81 4.74 -7.76
C LYS A 178 -14.86 5.52 -8.54
N LEU A 179 -14.66 6.83 -8.68
CA LEU A 179 -15.56 7.71 -9.45
C LEU A 179 -15.21 7.71 -10.95
N THR A 180 -13.92 7.69 -11.30
CA THR A 180 -13.50 7.65 -12.71
C THR A 180 -13.86 6.34 -13.41
N SER A 181 -14.02 5.23 -12.67
CA SER A 181 -14.42 3.93 -13.22
C SER A 181 -15.84 3.88 -13.81
N ARG A 182 -16.65 4.92 -13.52
CA ARG A 182 -18.09 5.02 -13.86
C ARG A 182 -18.94 3.87 -13.32
N CYS A 183 -18.50 3.26 -12.22
CA CYS A 183 -19.25 2.16 -11.60
C CYS A 183 -20.60 2.66 -11.04
N PRO A 184 -21.74 2.08 -11.45
CA PRO A 184 -23.06 2.52 -11.00
C PRO A 184 -23.24 2.45 -9.48
N THR A 185 -22.62 1.49 -8.79
CA THR A 185 -22.75 1.34 -7.33
C THR A 185 -21.98 2.41 -6.55
N TRP A 186 -20.80 2.82 -7.03
CA TRP A 186 -20.06 3.95 -6.46
C TRP A 186 -20.81 5.27 -6.67
N TRP A 187 -21.34 5.50 -7.87
CA TRP A 187 -22.16 6.69 -8.18
C TRP A 187 -23.54 6.67 -7.50
N GLY A 188 -24.11 5.49 -7.27
CA GLY A 188 -25.36 5.30 -6.54
C GLY A 188 -25.21 5.31 -5.01
N LEU A 189 -23.99 5.45 -4.50
CA LEU A 189 -23.63 5.35 -3.08
C LEU A 189 -23.98 3.99 -2.44
N THR A 190 -24.23 2.95 -3.24
CA THR A 190 -24.59 1.60 -2.75
C THR A 190 -23.41 0.64 -2.73
N ALA A 191 -22.21 1.08 -3.11
CA ALA A 191 -21.02 0.21 -3.15
C ALA A 191 -20.80 -0.64 -1.89
N MET A 192 -21.00 -0.06 -0.69
CA MET A 192 -20.79 -0.77 0.58
C MET A 192 -21.87 -1.81 0.90
N THR A 193 -23.03 -1.80 0.22
CA THR A 193 -24.02 -2.89 0.36
C THR A 193 -23.48 -4.20 -0.20
N TYR A 194 -22.66 -4.13 -1.25
CA TYR A 194 -22.05 -5.30 -1.89
C TYR A 194 -20.64 -5.58 -1.36
N HIS A 195 -19.90 -4.55 -0.96
CA HIS A 195 -18.49 -4.68 -0.63
C HIS A 195 -18.20 -5.79 0.40
N TYR A 196 -18.96 -5.84 1.49
CA TYR A 196 -18.72 -6.80 2.57
C TYR A 196 -18.96 -8.26 2.18
N GLU A 197 -19.90 -8.53 1.27
CA GLU A 197 -20.18 -9.89 0.80
C GLU A 197 -19.24 -10.30 -0.33
N THR A 198 -18.85 -9.38 -1.21
CA THR A 198 -18.06 -9.69 -2.42
C THR A 198 -16.55 -9.53 -2.26
N GLN A 199 -16.09 -9.07 -1.09
CA GLN A 199 -14.69 -9.04 -0.69
C GLN A 199 -14.01 -10.41 -0.86
N CYS A 200 -12.75 -10.41 -1.28
CA CYS A 200 -12.01 -11.65 -1.52
C CYS A 200 -11.94 -12.55 -0.27
N ILE A 201 -11.41 -12.03 0.83
CA ILE A 201 -11.30 -12.72 2.12
C ILE A 201 -11.93 -11.82 3.19
N PRO A 202 -13.26 -11.93 3.39
CA PRO A 202 -13.95 -11.18 4.44
C PRO A 202 -13.56 -11.73 5.81
N THR A 203 -13.67 -10.90 6.85
CA THR A 203 -13.57 -11.35 8.25
C THR A 203 -14.96 -11.68 8.81
N PRO A 204 -15.08 -12.30 10.00
CA PRO A 204 -16.38 -12.47 10.65
C PRO A 204 -17.17 -11.17 10.82
N LEU A 205 -16.48 -10.03 11.02
CA LEU A 205 -17.16 -8.75 11.19
C LEU A 205 -17.79 -8.23 9.90
N ALA A 206 -17.31 -8.66 8.73
CA ALA A 206 -17.90 -8.31 7.44
C ALA A 206 -19.39 -8.67 7.39
N TRP A 207 -19.75 -9.83 7.95
CA TRP A 207 -21.15 -10.28 8.00
C TRP A 207 -22.01 -9.31 8.80
N PHE A 208 -21.59 -8.93 10.01
CA PHE A 208 -22.30 -7.94 10.82
C PHE A 208 -22.35 -6.56 10.14
N ALA A 209 -21.26 -6.17 9.48
CA ALA A 209 -21.18 -4.93 8.74
C ALA A 209 -22.10 -4.92 7.53
N HIS A 210 -22.34 -6.07 6.88
CA HIS A 210 -23.27 -6.22 5.77
C HIS A 210 -24.73 -6.03 6.22
N GLN A 211 -25.09 -6.52 7.42
CA GLN A 211 -26.45 -6.42 7.97
C GLN A 211 -26.86 -4.99 8.39
N LEU A 212 -25.94 -4.02 8.37
CA LEU A 212 -26.26 -2.63 8.68
C LEU A 212 -27.27 -2.05 7.67
N PRO A 213 -28.20 -1.18 8.11
CA PRO A 213 -29.20 -0.56 7.25
C PRO A 213 -28.58 0.16 6.04
N VAL A 214 -29.30 0.15 4.91
CA VAL A 214 -28.82 0.74 3.64
C VAL A 214 -28.43 2.22 3.79
N TRP A 215 -29.14 3.00 4.62
CA TRP A 215 -28.78 4.41 4.84
C TRP A 215 -27.40 4.56 5.49
N TRP A 216 -27.01 3.64 6.37
CA TRP A 216 -25.69 3.58 6.97
C TRP A 216 -24.62 3.21 5.93
N GLN A 217 -24.93 2.26 5.06
CA GLN A 217 -24.04 1.88 3.96
C GLN A 217 -23.78 3.05 3.01
N LYS A 218 -24.83 3.78 2.63
CA LYS A 218 -24.65 4.98 1.80
C LYS A 218 -23.84 6.06 2.49
N LEU A 219 -24.05 6.26 3.79
CA LEU A 219 -23.25 7.19 4.57
C LEU A 219 -21.77 6.76 4.65
N SER A 220 -21.50 5.46 4.77
CA SER A 220 -20.13 4.93 4.79
C SER A 220 -19.39 5.17 3.46
N VAL A 221 -20.09 5.09 2.31
CA VAL A 221 -19.54 5.47 1.00
C VAL A 221 -19.17 6.95 0.96
N VAL A 222 -20.05 7.82 1.47
CA VAL A 222 -19.77 9.26 1.58
C VAL A 222 -18.55 9.52 2.47
N GLY A 223 -18.48 8.86 3.63
CA GLY A 223 -17.35 8.92 4.54
C GLY A 223 -16.04 8.49 3.87
N ALA A 224 -16.06 7.37 3.13
CA ALA A 224 -14.91 6.91 2.35
C ALA A 224 -14.46 7.96 1.34
N PHE A 225 -15.37 8.55 0.54
CA PHE A 225 -15.00 9.61 -0.41
C PHE A 225 -14.41 10.85 0.26
N VAL A 226 -14.98 11.28 1.40
CA VAL A 226 -14.43 12.44 2.14
C VAL A 226 -13.03 12.13 2.65
N ILE A 227 -12.81 10.96 3.26
CA ILE A 227 -11.53 10.55 3.83
C ILE A 227 -10.48 10.27 2.74
N GLU A 228 -10.88 9.79 1.57
CA GLU A 228 -9.96 9.44 0.49
C GLU A 228 -9.71 10.59 -0.50
N ILE A 229 -10.63 11.55 -0.67
CA ILE A 229 -10.46 12.63 -1.68
C ILE A 229 -10.21 13.99 -1.01
N ALA A 230 -11.04 14.39 -0.05
CA ALA A 230 -10.94 15.72 0.56
C ALA A 230 -9.86 15.80 1.65
N VAL A 231 -9.83 14.80 2.55
CA VAL A 231 -8.90 14.77 3.69
C VAL A 231 -7.42 14.72 3.29
N PRO A 232 -6.99 14.04 2.21
CA PRO A 232 -5.56 14.01 1.85
C PRO A 232 -4.97 15.38 1.52
N LEU A 233 -5.77 16.34 1.06
CA LEU A 233 -5.33 17.73 0.88
C LEU A 233 -4.85 18.37 2.19
N LEU A 234 -5.40 17.93 3.34
CA LEU A 234 -5.01 18.41 4.66
C LEU A 234 -3.63 17.90 5.09
N PHE A 235 -3.06 16.87 4.44
CA PHE A 235 -1.75 16.34 4.80
C PHE A 235 -0.64 17.39 4.70
N PHE A 236 -0.74 18.30 3.71
CA PHE A 236 0.20 19.40 3.51
C PHE A 236 -0.17 20.66 4.29
N SER A 237 -1.21 20.62 5.13
CA SER A 237 -1.63 21.79 5.90
C SER A 237 -0.55 22.24 6.90
N PRO A 238 -0.24 23.55 6.96
CA PRO A 238 0.66 24.09 7.97
C PRO A 238 0.05 24.00 9.38
N LEU A 239 -1.28 23.86 9.49
CA LEU A 239 -1.99 23.72 10.76
C LEU A 239 -1.82 22.30 11.32
N ARG A 240 -1.20 22.20 12.49
CA ARG A 240 -0.96 20.92 13.17
C ARG A 240 -2.24 20.13 13.41
N ARG A 241 -3.31 20.78 13.89
CA ARG A 241 -4.55 20.10 14.25
C ARG A 241 -5.27 19.48 13.07
N LEU A 242 -5.30 20.16 11.92
CA LEU A 242 -5.86 19.60 10.68
C LEU A 242 -5.09 18.35 10.24
N ARG A 243 -3.75 18.36 10.31
CA ARG A 243 -2.96 17.15 10.02
C ARG A 243 -3.23 16.01 11.01
N LEU A 244 -3.39 16.30 12.29
CA LEU A 244 -3.71 15.29 13.30
C LEU A 244 -5.13 14.73 13.11
N GLY A 245 -6.11 15.58 12.78
CA GLY A 245 -7.45 15.15 12.41
C GLY A 245 -7.42 14.23 11.19
N ALA A 246 -6.67 14.62 10.15
CA ALA A 246 -6.44 13.80 8.97
C ALA A 246 -5.79 12.45 9.32
N PHE A 247 -4.77 12.45 10.19
CA PHE A 247 -4.15 11.23 10.71
C PHE A 247 -5.18 10.29 11.35
N TYR A 248 -5.99 10.76 12.29
CA TYR A 248 -6.96 9.91 12.98
C TYR A 248 -8.06 9.41 12.06
N LEU A 249 -8.52 10.22 11.11
CA LEU A 249 -9.49 9.78 10.10
C LEU A 249 -8.92 8.68 9.20
N GLN A 250 -7.65 8.78 8.81
CA GLN A 250 -6.99 7.72 8.04
C GLN A 250 -6.83 6.44 8.86
N ILE A 251 -6.35 6.53 10.11
CA ILE A 251 -6.24 5.36 11.00
C ILE A 251 -7.61 4.71 11.20
N LEU A 252 -8.66 5.49 11.46
CA LEU A 252 -10.01 4.98 11.61
C LEU A 252 -10.46 4.20 10.37
N LEU A 253 -10.27 4.76 9.17
CA LEU A 253 -10.59 4.09 7.93
C LEU A 253 -9.82 2.77 7.78
N GLN A 254 -8.50 2.77 8.00
CA GLN A 254 -7.68 1.56 7.88
C GLN A 254 -8.09 0.48 8.89
N VAL A 255 -8.42 0.85 10.12
CA VAL A 255 -8.89 -0.08 11.16
C VAL A 255 -10.23 -0.70 10.77
N LEU A 256 -11.18 0.11 10.28
CA LEU A 256 -12.48 -0.42 9.81
C LEU A 256 -12.31 -1.38 8.63
N ILE A 257 -11.37 -1.09 7.73
CA ILE A 257 -11.05 -1.98 6.61
C ILE A 257 -10.46 -3.30 7.12
N VAL A 258 -9.44 -3.28 7.99
CA VAL A 258 -8.85 -4.50 8.59
C VAL A 258 -9.88 -5.33 9.33
N LEU A 259 -10.76 -4.67 10.09
CA LEU A 259 -11.77 -5.36 10.85
C LEU A 259 -12.80 -6.04 9.97
N SER A 260 -13.06 -5.54 8.75
CA SER A 260 -14.08 -6.08 7.83
C SER A 260 -13.52 -6.98 6.73
N GLY A 261 -12.24 -6.89 6.37
CA GLY A 261 -11.65 -7.71 5.31
C GLY A 261 -10.14 -7.84 5.44
N ASN A 262 -9.60 -8.97 5.00
CA ASN A 262 -8.16 -9.21 5.03
C ASN A 262 -7.49 -8.72 3.75
N TYR A 263 -6.83 -7.56 3.79
CA TYR A 263 -5.97 -7.05 2.71
C TYR A 263 -4.48 -7.23 3.03
N ASN A 264 -4.16 -8.33 3.72
CA ASN A 264 -2.80 -8.70 4.09
C ASN A 264 -2.14 -7.62 4.96
N PHE A 265 -0.94 -7.18 4.58
CA PHE A 265 -0.23 -6.09 5.24
C PHE A 265 -0.51 -4.71 4.64
N PHE A 266 -1.43 -4.57 3.66
CA PHE A 266 -1.71 -3.30 2.97
C PHE A 266 -2.17 -2.18 3.92
N ASN A 267 -3.15 -2.47 4.78
CA ASN A 267 -3.69 -1.49 5.71
C ASN A 267 -2.67 -1.16 6.81
N LEU A 268 -1.92 -2.16 7.29
CA LEU A 268 -0.83 -1.96 8.26
C LEU A 268 0.25 -1.04 7.68
N LEU A 269 0.62 -1.24 6.41
CA LEU A 269 1.54 -0.39 5.67
C LEU A 269 0.98 1.03 5.51
N THR A 270 -0.29 1.18 5.19
CA THR A 270 -0.94 2.50 5.11
C THR A 270 -0.96 3.22 6.45
N MET A 271 -1.21 2.50 7.56
CA MET A 271 -1.11 3.05 8.91
C MET A 271 0.33 3.46 9.26
N ALA A 272 1.34 2.71 8.83
CA ALA A 272 2.75 3.11 8.98
C ALA A 272 3.04 4.42 8.21
N LEU A 273 2.55 4.56 6.98
CA LEU A 273 2.67 5.80 6.19
C LEU A 273 2.00 6.99 6.86
N CYS A 274 0.88 6.78 7.59
CA CYS A 274 0.19 7.84 8.34
C CYS A 274 1.07 8.48 9.42
N LEU A 275 2.09 7.79 9.94
CA LEU A 275 3.05 8.37 10.89
C LEU A 275 3.77 9.61 10.33
N SER A 276 3.82 9.77 9.00
CA SER A 276 4.34 10.98 8.33
C SER A 276 3.59 12.28 8.63
N LEU A 277 2.38 12.18 9.21
CA LEU A 277 1.54 13.31 9.60
C LEU A 277 1.79 13.78 11.04
N LEU A 278 2.45 12.95 11.86
CA LEU A 278 2.70 13.20 13.28
C LEU A 278 3.94 14.08 13.51
N ASP A 279 4.02 14.66 14.70
CA ASP A 279 5.19 15.36 15.23
C ASP A 279 5.60 14.80 16.59
N ASP A 280 6.87 14.99 16.97
CA ASP A 280 7.45 14.47 18.22
C ASP A 280 6.63 14.85 19.45
N ARG A 281 6.07 16.07 19.46
CA ARG A 281 5.23 16.57 20.54
C ARG A 281 3.98 15.70 20.74
N HIS A 282 3.40 15.19 19.66
CA HIS A 282 2.22 14.31 19.73
C HIS A 282 2.60 12.92 20.23
N VAL A 283 3.69 12.37 19.69
CA VAL A 283 4.18 11.04 20.09
C VAL A 283 4.61 11.01 21.57
N ARG A 284 5.30 12.04 22.07
CA ARG A 284 5.63 12.16 23.50
C ARG A 284 4.39 12.20 24.39
N SER A 285 3.34 12.90 23.94
CA SER A 285 2.06 12.94 24.64
C SER A 285 1.39 11.57 24.73
N TRP A 286 1.46 10.75 23.66
CA TRP A 286 0.96 9.37 23.69
C TRP A 286 1.77 8.48 24.63
N LEU A 287 3.09 8.63 24.64
CA LEU A 287 3.98 7.89 25.54
C LEU A 287 3.91 8.37 27.00
N ARG A 288 2.94 9.25 27.32
CA ARG A 288 2.71 9.87 28.65
C ARG A 288 3.99 10.44 29.27
N THR A 289 4.97 10.80 28.45
CA THR A 289 6.19 11.45 28.91
C THR A 289 5.84 12.91 29.11
N SER A 290 5.61 13.30 30.36
CA SER A 290 5.16 14.64 30.72
C SER A 290 6.16 15.69 30.23
N GLU A 291 5.76 16.48 29.22
CA GLU A 291 6.35 17.79 28.97
C GLU A 291 5.24 18.83 29.02
N HIS A 292 5.11 19.49 30.17
CA HIS A 292 4.40 20.76 30.31
C HIS A 292 5.20 21.89 29.65
N ALA A 293 5.35 21.87 28.33
CA ALA A 293 5.84 23.03 27.60
C ALA A 293 4.68 24.02 27.39
N LYS A 294 4.39 24.84 28.41
CA LYS A 294 3.53 26.04 28.27
C LYS A 294 4.23 27.04 27.32
N HIS A 295 4.04 26.88 26.01
CA HIS A 295 4.35 27.96 25.09
C HIS A 295 3.24 29.01 25.17
N LYS A 296 3.61 30.21 25.62
CA LYS A 296 2.81 31.42 25.59
C LYS A 296 2.58 31.83 24.13
N LYS A 297 1.70 31.12 23.41
CA LYS A 297 1.27 31.55 22.07
C LYS A 297 0.52 32.87 22.24
N SER A 298 0.80 33.85 21.37
CA SER A 298 -0.04 35.04 21.25
C SER A 298 -1.50 34.61 21.10
N LYS A 299 -2.38 35.12 21.99
CA LYS A 299 -3.81 34.77 22.02
C LYS A 299 -4.45 34.97 20.64
N LEU A 300 -4.05 36.03 19.92
CA LEU A 300 -4.51 36.35 18.58
C LEU A 300 -4.16 35.26 17.56
N ARG A 301 -2.90 34.79 17.53
CA ARG A 301 -2.47 33.73 16.61
C ARG A 301 -3.22 32.41 16.89
N SER A 302 -3.46 32.10 18.16
CA SER A 302 -4.23 30.90 18.52
C SER A 302 -5.69 31.01 18.07
N TRP A 303 -6.31 32.18 18.24
CA TRP A 303 -7.68 32.43 17.83
C TRP A 303 -7.83 32.36 16.30
N LEU A 304 -6.93 32.99 15.55
CA LEU A 304 -6.89 32.91 14.08
C LEU A 304 -6.71 31.46 13.58
N CYS A 305 -5.81 30.69 14.19
CA CYS A 305 -5.66 29.27 13.84
C CYS A 305 -6.92 28.45 14.12
N ASN A 306 -7.63 28.72 15.22
CA ASN A 306 -8.88 28.04 15.56
C ASN A 306 -9.99 28.38 14.55
N ILE A 307 -10.11 29.65 14.16
CA ILE A 307 -11.09 30.05 13.13
C ILE A 307 -10.79 29.36 11.82
N LEU A 308 -9.54 29.40 11.35
CA LEU A 308 -9.16 28.75 10.10
C LEU A 308 -9.43 27.24 10.13
N GLU A 309 -9.16 26.58 11.26
CA GLU A 309 -9.50 25.17 11.48
C GLU A 309 -11.01 24.92 11.36
N LEU A 310 -11.83 25.69 12.08
CA LEU A 310 -13.29 25.58 12.03
C LEU A 310 -13.82 25.86 10.62
N THR A 311 -13.28 26.85 9.92
CA THR A 311 -13.67 27.18 8.54
C THR A 311 -13.36 26.02 7.60
N VAL A 312 -12.17 25.41 7.68
CA VAL A 312 -11.81 24.27 6.83
C VAL A 312 -12.70 23.07 7.11
N LEU A 313 -12.93 22.73 8.37
CA LEU A 313 -13.82 21.62 8.73
C LEU A 313 -15.26 21.88 8.29
N SER A 314 -15.76 23.10 8.50
CA SER A 314 -17.10 23.51 8.06
C SER A 314 -17.23 23.44 6.54
N LEU A 315 -16.19 23.81 5.78
CA LEU A 315 -16.18 23.73 4.33
C LEU A 315 -16.19 22.28 3.82
N ILE A 316 -15.45 21.37 4.48
CA ILE A 316 -15.48 19.94 4.15
C ILE A 316 -16.86 19.35 4.43
N ILE A 317 -17.45 19.66 5.59
CA ILE A 317 -18.78 19.17 5.98
C ILE A 317 -19.85 19.74 5.04
N PHE A 318 -19.82 21.05 4.79
CA PHE A 318 -20.73 21.71 3.85
C PHE A 318 -20.58 21.14 2.44
N GLY A 319 -19.35 20.95 1.96
CA GLY A 319 -19.06 20.32 0.68
C GLY A 319 -19.62 18.90 0.60
N ALA A 320 -19.51 18.10 1.67
CA ALA A 320 -20.12 16.78 1.73
C ALA A 320 -21.66 16.84 1.69
N ILE A 321 -22.29 17.77 2.42
CA ILE A 321 -23.74 17.96 2.39
C ILE A 321 -24.22 18.33 0.98
N VAL A 322 -23.53 19.25 0.31
CA VAL A 322 -23.89 19.72 -1.04
C VAL A 322 -23.62 18.65 -2.10
N CYS A 323 -22.44 18.03 -2.11
CA CYS A 323 -22.06 17.06 -3.13
C CYS A 323 -22.87 15.76 -3.05
N PHE A 324 -23.34 15.38 -1.85
CA PHE A 324 -24.06 14.12 -1.60
C PHE A 324 -25.52 14.30 -1.16
N ASP A 325 -26.09 15.51 -1.32
CA ASP A 325 -27.48 15.87 -0.99
C ASP A 325 -27.95 15.24 0.34
N LEU A 326 -27.16 15.46 1.40
CA LEU A 326 -27.40 14.83 2.69
C LEU A 326 -28.62 15.47 3.37
N LYS A 327 -29.71 14.72 3.49
CA LYS A 327 -30.94 15.14 4.17
C LYS A 327 -31.24 14.21 5.34
N VAL A 328 -31.59 14.81 6.48
CA VAL A 328 -32.01 14.09 7.67
C VAL A 328 -33.52 13.90 7.59
N ASP A 329 -33.96 12.65 7.48
CA ASP A 329 -35.37 12.30 7.58
C ASP A 329 -35.69 11.98 9.04
N THR A 330 -36.35 12.93 9.71
CA THR A 330 -36.75 12.80 11.11
C THR A 330 -37.85 11.75 11.32
N THR A 331 -38.62 11.42 10.28
CA THR A 331 -39.70 10.44 10.37
C THR A 331 -39.18 9.01 10.33
N ALA A 332 -38.24 8.72 9.42
CA ALA A 332 -37.62 7.41 9.28
C ALA A 332 -36.39 7.20 10.18
N ARG A 333 -35.96 8.23 10.94
CA ARG A 333 -34.66 8.27 11.66
C ARG A 333 -33.49 7.85 10.77
N ALA A 334 -33.52 8.24 9.50
CA ALA A 334 -32.57 7.83 8.48
C ALA A 334 -31.95 9.04 7.79
N ILE A 335 -30.75 8.86 7.24
CA ILE A 335 -30.07 9.87 6.42
C ILE A 335 -30.22 9.46 4.96
N THR A 336 -30.88 10.28 4.17
CA THR A 336 -30.95 10.07 2.73
C THR A 336 -29.77 10.77 2.07
N SER A 337 -29.04 10.05 1.21
CA SER A 337 -27.91 10.58 0.45
C SER A 337 -28.02 10.20 -1.01
N LYS A 338 -27.67 11.14 -1.90
CA LYS A 338 -27.68 10.99 -3.36
C LYS A 338 -26.55 11.81 -3.96
N MET A 339 -25.90 11.32 -5.01
CA MET A 339 -24.94 12.13 -5.75
C MET A 339 -25.63 13.34 -6.38
N ALA A 340 -25.17 14.55 -6.04
CA ALA A 340 -25.73 15.81 -6.53
C ALA A 340 -24.96 16.39 -7.74
N PHE A 341 -23.92 15.70 -8.23
CA PHE A 341 -23.11 16.12 -9.35
C PHE A 341 -23.00 15.04 -10.43
N THR A 342 -22.68 15.45 -11.65
CA THR A 342 -22.53 14.57 -12.81
C THR A 342 -21.07 14.16 -13.02
N PHE A 343 -20.86 13.12 -13.83
CA PHE A 343 -19.50 12.73 -14.25
C PHE A 343 -18.73 13.88 -14.92
N HIS A 344 -19.42 14.74 -15.68
CA HIS A 344 -18.80 15.90 -16.31
C HIS A 344 -18.32 16.92 -15.28
N HIS A 345 -19.15 17.26 -14.28
CA HIS A 345 -18.75 18.13 -13.18
C HIS A 345 -17.55 17.55 -12.41
N PHE A 346 -17.54 16.24 -12.15
CA PHE A 346 -16.43 15.57 -11.48
C PHE A 346 -15.14 15.59 -12.31
N SER A 347 -15.23 15.35 -13.61
CA SER A 347 -14.08 15.38 -14.52
C SER A 347 -13.50 16.78 -14.61
N HIS A 348 -14.34 17.81 -14.64
CA HIS A 348 -13.90 19.20 -14.56
C HIS A 348 -13.23 19.51 -13.22
N PHE A 349 -13.83 19.10 -12.10
CA PHE A 349 -13.22 19.21 -10.77
C PHE A 349 -11.84 18.55 -10.71
N LEU A 350 -11.71 17.33 -11.24
CA LEU A 350 -10.45 16.59 -11.25
C LEU A 350 -9.37 17.31 -12.08
N LYS A 351 -9.73 17.88 -13.23
CA LYS A 351 -8.85 18.76 -14.03
C LYS A 351 -8.43 20.00 -13.24
N SER A 352 -9.36 20.62 -12.54
CA SER A 352 -9.10 21.81 -11.72
C SER A 352 -8.25 21.52 -10.48
N VAL A 353 -8.28 20.30 -9.92
CA VAL A 353 -7.59 19.97 -8.65
C VAL A 353 -6.25 19.27 -8.87
N THR A 354 -6.11 18.42 -9.88
CA THR A 354 -4.89 17.62 -10.10
C THR A 354 -3.66 18.49 -10.25
N TYR A 355 -3.73 19.53 -11.09
CA TYR A 355 -2.60 20.41 -11.35
C TYR A 355 -2.21 21.29 -10.12
N PRO A 356 -3.16 21.93 -9.41
CA PRO A 356 -2.85 22.56 -8.14
C PRO A 356 -2.28 21.62 -7.08
N CYS A 357 -2.69 20.34 -7.03
CA CYS A 357 -2.09 19.37 -6.10
C CYS A 357 -0.60 19.14 -6.38
N VAL A 358 -0.20 19.10 -7.65
CA VAL A 358 1.22 19.03 -8.03
C VAL A 358 1.96 20.27 -7.53
N TRP A 359 1.40 21.47 -7.72
CA TRP A 359 2.01 22.71 -7.24
C TRP A 359 2.07 22.82 -5.72
N ILE A 360 1.05 22.35 -5.00
CA ILE A 360 1.08 22.22 -3.54
C ILE A 360 2.23 21.29 -3.14
N GLY A 361 2.40 20.18 -3.86
CA GLY A 361 3.54 19.27 -3.70
C GLY A 361 4.89 19.98 -3.89
N VAL A 362 5.06 20.68 -5.01
CA VAL A 362 6.28 21.46 -5.33
C VAL A 362 6.56 22.49 -4.24
N LEU A 363 5.61 23.36 -3.93
CA LEU A 363 5.76 24.42 -2.92
C LEU A 363 6.07 23.83 -1.53
N SER A 364 5.39 22.74 -1.16
CA SER A 364 5.63 22.08 0.12
C SER A 364 7.00 21.42 0.20
N LEU A 365 7.48 20.79 -0.88
CA LEU A 365 8.81 20.18 -0.93
C LEU A 365 9.90 21.25 -0.92
N THR A 366 9.77 22.29 -1.75
CA THR A 366 10.70 23.42 -1.79
C THR A 366 10.81 24.08 -0.42
N TRP A 367 9.70 24.25 0.30
CA TRP A 367 9.71 24.78 1.65
C TRP A 367 10.53 23.93 2.63
N GLU A 368 10.40 22.60 2.58
CA GLU A 368 11.20 21.70 3.43
C GLU A 368 12.67 21.67 3.00
N ILE A 369 12.98 21.77 1.71
CA ILE A 369 14.36 21.86 1.18
C ILE A 369 15.03 23.15 1.65
N LEU A 370 14.38 24.30 1.49
CA LEU A 370 14.89 25.60 1.94
C LEU A 370 15.02 25.66 3.47
N GLY A 371 14.04 25.10 4.18
CA GLY A 371 14.07 24.98 5.64
C GLY A 371 15.22 24.12 6.14
N ALA A 372 15.57 23.04 5.44
CA ALA A 372 16.74 22.21 5.75
C ALA A 372 18.06 22.93 5.38
N MET A 373 18.10 23.61 4.23
CA MET A 373 19.26 24.40 3.79
C MET A 373 19.65 25.45 4.83
N TYR A 374 18.66 26.19 5.35
CA TYR A 374 18.87 27.19 6.39
C TYR A 374 19.51 26.58 7.65
N ARG A 375 19.04 25.41 8.09
CA ARG A 375 19.58 24.73 9.28
C ARG A 375 21.01 24.25 9.07
N CYS A 376 21.30 23.66 7.89
CA CYS A 376 22.66 23.27 7.52
C CYS A 376 23.61 24.48 7.54
N ALA A 377 23.16 25.65 7.06
CA ALA A 377 23.95 26.87 7.09
C ALA A 377 24.24 27.37 8.52
N CYS A 378 23.31 27.17 9.45
CA CYS A 378 23.44 27.55 10.86
C CYS A 378 24.36 26.63 11.69
N VAL A 379 24.86 25.51 11.14
CA VAL A 379 25.77 24.61 11.86
C VAL A 379 27.12 25.30 12.13
N SER A 380 27.61 25.16 13.36
CA SER A 380 28.92 25.66 13.79
C SER A 380 30.07 24.76 13.30
N GLY A 381 31.09 25.37 12.70
CA GLY A 381 32.29 24.69 12.21
C GLY A 381 32.27 24.41 10.69
N PHE A 382 33.37 24.75 10.02
CA PHE A 382 33.48 24.69 8.55
C PHE A 382 33.31 23.26 7.99
N LEU A 383 34.03 22.28 8.54
CA LEU A 383 33.97 20.89 8.05
C LEU A 383 32.59 20.25 8.25
N ARG A 384 31.94 20.49 9.39
CA ARG A 384 30.58 20.00 9.66
C ARG A 384 29.55 20.68 8.75
N ARG A 385 29.71 21.98 8.52
CA ARG A 385 28.87 22.71 7.57
C ARG A 385 29.01 22.13 6.16
N LEU A 386 30.24 21.98 5.65
CA LEU A 386 30.50 21.40 4.33
C LEU A 386 29.90 20.00 4.18
N TRP A 387 30.10 19.13 5.17
CA TRP A 387 29.53 17.79 5.16
C TRP A 387 28.00 17.81 5.19
N SER A 388 27.40 18.64 6.05
CA SER A 388 25.94 18.79 6.14
C SER A 388 25.33 19.35 4.85
N THR A 389 26.04 20.24 4.16
CA THR A 389 25.60 20.78 2.87
C THR A 389 25.71 19.73 1.76
N LEU A 390 26.75 18.89 1.74
CA LEU A 390 26.87 17.78 0.79
C LEU A 390 25.79 16.72 1.00
N GLN A 391 25.49 16.38 2.25
CA GLN A 391 24.39 15.48 2.55
C GLN A 391 23.04 16.08 2.12
N TRP A 392 22.81 17.36 2.46
CA TRP A 392 21.60 18.06 2.07
C TRP A 392 21.42 18.11 0.55
N THR A 393 22.46 18.43 -0.23
CA THR A 393 22.36 18.45 -1.70
C THR A 393 22.00 17.08 -2.26
N ALA A 394 22.64 16.02 -1.78
CA ALA A 394 22.36 14.65 -2.22
C ALA A 394 20.91 14.23 -1.90
N PHE A 395 20.43 14.44 -0.68
CA PHE A 395 19.07 14.08 -0.28
C PHE A 395 18.00 14.98 -0.92
N ALA A 396 18.28 16.27 -1.12
CA ALA A 396 17.39 17.17 -1.83
C ALA A 396 17.26 16.77 -3.32
N ALA A 397 18.36 16.40 -3.97
CA ALA A 397 18.36 15.89 -5.34
C ALA A 397 17.59 14.57 -5.43
N ALA A 398 17.87 13.60 -4.55
CA ALA A 398 17.16 12.32 -4.50
C ALA A 398 15.65 12.53 -4.29
N ALA A 399 15.25 13.42 -3.38
CA ALA A 399 13.84 13.74 -3.13
C ALA A 399 13.16 14.43 -4.31
N ALA A 400 13.86 15.38 -4.97
CA ALA A 400 13.35 16.04 -6.17
C ALA A 400 13.15 15.04 -7.32
N THR A 401 14.10 14.12 -7.51
CA THR A 401 13.99 13.04 -8.50
C THR A 401 12.81 12.14 -8.19
N MET A 402 12.72 11.60 -6.96
CA MET A 402 11.62 10.74 -6.51
C MET A 402 10.25 11.41 -6.68
N PHE A 403 10.14 12.68 -6.29
CA PHE A 403 8.92 13.45 -6.50
C PHE A 403 8.59 13.57 -7.99
N THR A 404 9.57 13.91 -8.82
CA THR A 404 9.39 14.10 -10.27
C THR A 404 8.93 12.82 -10.97
N ILE A 405 9.60 11.68 -10.74
CA ILE A 405 9.18 10.40 -11.32
C ILE A 405 7.80 9.98 -10.82
N SER A 406 7.44 10.37 -9.59
CA SER A 406 6.12 10.07 -9.02
C SER A 406 4.94 10.83 -9.61
N LEU A 407 5.22 11.90 -10.36
CA LEU A 407 4.18 12.65 -11.07
C LEU A 407 3.59 11.85 -12.23
N MET A 408 4.32 10.91 -12.82
CA MET A 408 3.80 10.07 -13.91
C MET A 408 2.58 9.25 -13.48
N PRO A 409 2.67 8.35 -12.48
CA PRO A 409 1.52 7.58 -12.04
C PRO A 409 0.44 8.43 -11.36
N PHE A 410 0.81 9.55 -10.74
CA PHE A 410 -0.18 10.47 -10.17
C PHE A 410 -1.03 11.14 -11.25
N THR A 411 -0.43 11.59 -12.34
CA THR A 411 -1.17 12.26 -13.43
C THR A 411 -1.88 11.30 -14.36
N TYR A 412 -1.58 9.99 -14.37
CA TYR A 412 -2.39 9.01 -15.12
C TYR A 412 -3.86 8.98 -14.69
N ILE A 413 -4.18 9.51 -13.50
CA ILE A 413 -5.56 9.65 -13.03
C ILE A 413 -6.37 10.58 -13.96
N GLU A 414 -5.72 11.55 -14.63
CA GLU A 414 -6.34 12.52 -15.52
C GLU A 414 -5.48 12.73 -16.78
N TYR A 415 -5.97 12.23 -17.92
CA TYR A 415 -5.22 12.14 -19.17
C TYR A 415 -4.64 13.50 -19.65
N ASP A 416 -5.39 14.60 -19.52
CA ASP A 416 -4.93 15.91 -20.02
C ASP A 416 -3.79 16.49 -19.16
N SER A 417 -3.72 16.15 -17.87
CA SER A 417 -2.60 16.51 -17.01
C SER A 417 -1.36 15.69 -17.35
N ASN A 418 -1.52 14.41 -17.70
CA ASN A 418 -0.39 13.57 -18.11
C ASN A 418 0.26 14.08 -19.41
N SER A 419 -0.56 14.48 -20.40
CA SER A 419 -0.05 15.00 -21.68
C SER A 419 0.74 16.31 -21.55
N LYS A 420 0.49 17.08 -20.47
CA LYS A 420 1.21 18.33 -20.15
C LYS A 420 2.52 18.09 -19.40
N LEU A 421 2.82 16.87 -18.96
CA LEU A 421 4.10 16.59 -18.29
C LEU A 421 5.27 16.67 -19.26
N TRP A 422 6.39 17.20 -18.79
CA TRP A 422 7.61 17.31 -19.58
C TRP A 422 8.06 15.91 -20.06
N PRO A 423 8.34 15.71 -21.36
CA PRO A 423 8.72 14.40 -21.90
C PRO A 423 9.93 13.74 -21.22
N GLY A 424 10.86 14.54 -20.70
CA GLY A 424 12.00 14.03 -19.92
C GLY A 424 11.58 13.22 -18.69
N VAL A 425 10.46 13.57 -18.04
CA VAL A 425 9.93 12.82 -16.90
C VAL A 425 9.52 11.41 -17.31
N ARG A 426 8.94 11.25 -18.50
CA ARG A 426 8.53 9.94 -19.04
C ARG A 426 9.74 9.06 -19.36
N GLN A 427 10.79 9.66 -19.92
CA GLN A 427 12.05 8.95 -20.19
C GLN A 427 12.68 8.45 -18.89
N VAL A 428 12.79 9.30 -17.88
CA VAL A 428 13.35 8.91 -16.57
C VAL A 428 12.48 7.85 -15.89
N TYR A 429 11.15 7.99 -15.93
CA TYR A 429 10.22 6.98 -15.41
C TYR A 429 10.45 5.61 -16.06
N ASN A 430 10.51 5.55 -17.40
CA ASN A 430 10.74 4.30 -18.13
C ASN A 430 12.09 3.64 -17.82
N LEU A 431 13.13 4.44 -17.50
CA LEU A 431 14.44 3.90 -17.12
C LEU A 431 14.43 3.23 -15.73
N VAL A 432 13.51 3.63 -14.84
CA VAL A 432 13.45 3.14 -13.46
C VAL A 432 12.26 2.23 -13.18
N ASP A 433 11.38 2.01 -14.16
CA ASP A 433 10.13 1.23 -14.01
C ASP A 433 10.41 -0.21 -13.53
N ASN A 434 11.48 -0.83 -14.03
CA ASN A 434 11.91 -2.18 -13.60
C ASN A 434 12.24 -2.27 -12.10
N TYR A 435 12.56 -1.16 -11.44
CA TYR A 435 12.87 -1.14 -10.00
C TYR A 435 11.63 -0.88 -9.13
N GLN A 436 10.46 -0.63 -9.73
CA GLN A 436 9.20 -0.38 -9.02
C GLN A 436 9.31 0.75 -7.98
N LEU A 437 10.12 1.77 -8.27
CA LEU A 437 10.36 2.90 -7.36
C LEU A 437 9.10 3.74 -7.14
N VAL A 438 8.22 3.77 -8.14
CA VAL A 438 6.94 4.49 -8.09
C VAL A 438 5.87 3.73 -8.85
N ASN A 439 4.69 3.62 -8.25
CA ASN A 439 3.57 2.84 -8.76
C ASN A 439 2.26 3.64 -8.82
N SER A 440 1.29 3.08 -9.54
CA SER A 440 -0.10 3.55 -9.57
C SER A 440 -0.96 2.79 -8.56
N TYR A 441 -1.90 3.48 -7.91
CA TYR A 441 -2.79 2.90 -6.91
C TYR A 441 -4.26 3.00 -7.31
N GLY A 442 -5.07 2.05 -6.82
CA GLY A 442 -6.51 2.10 -7.06
C GLY A 442 -7.20 0.75 -6.94
N LEU A 443 -7.28 0.21 -5.73
CA LEU A 443 -8.05 -1.01 -5.40
C LEU A 443 -9.56 -0.72 -5.50
N PHE A 444 -10.34 -1.74 -5.89
CA PHE A 444 -11.81 -1.72 -5.97
C PHE A 444 -12.39 -0.59 -6.83
N ARG A 445 -11.77 -0.30 -7.98
CA ARG A 445 -12.28 0.69 -8.95
C ARG A 445 -13.74 0.44 -9.32
N ARG A 446 -14.10 -0.83 -9.52
CA ARG A 446 -15.48 -1.28 -9.74
C ARG A 446 -15.83 -2.32 -8.69
N MET A 447 -17.06 -2.26 -8.19
CA MET A 447 -17.60 -3.34 -7.36
C MET A 447 -17.85 -4.56 -8.24
N THR A 448 -17.43 -5.70 -7.73
CA THR A 448 -17.62 -7.02 -8.34
C THR A 448 -18.75 -7.74 -7.61
N GLY A 449 -19.32 -8.76 -8.27
CA GLY A 449 -20.40 -9.58 -7.70
C GLY A 449 -21.73 -8.86 -7.45
N VAL A 450 -22.03 -7.80 -8.21
CA VAL A 450 -23.35 -7.16 -8.17
C VAL A 450 -24.37 -8.16 -8.71
N GLY A 451 -25.26 -8.66 -7.85
CA GLY A 451 -26.22 -9.72 -8.18
C GLY A 451 -25.77 -11.14 -7.77
N GLY A 452 -24.66 -11.26 -7.03
CA GLY A 452 -24.14 -12.52 -6.53
C GLY A 452 -22.62 -12.58 -6.68
N ARG A 453 -21.93 -13.10 -5.68
CA ARG A 453 -20.49 -13.31 -5.71
C ARG A 453 -20.17 -14.53 -6.59
N PRO A 454 -19.51 -14.36 -7.75
CA PRO A 454 -19.10 -15.50 -8.55
C PRO A 454 -17.98 -16.24 -7.81
N GLU A 455 -18.02 -17.57 -7.86
CA GLU A 455 -17.06 -18.42 -7.21
C GLU A 455 -16.67 -19.59 -8.11
N VAL A 456 -15.38 -19.95 -8.06
CA VAL A 456 -14.88 -21.16 -8.70
C VAL A 456 -14.86 -22.25 -7.63
N VAL A 457 -15.63 -23.30 -7.90
CA VAL A 457 -15.67 -24.55 -7.15
C VAL A 457 -14.87 -25.57 -7.94
N ILE A 458 -13.98 -26.30 -7.26
CA ILE A 458 -13.21 -27.40 -7.85
C ILE A 458 -13.71 -28.67 -7.19
N GLU A 459 -14.09 -29.66 -7.99
CA GLU A 459 -14.51 -30.95 -7.47
C GLU A 459 -13.53 -32.04 -7.89
N GLY A 460 -13.20 -32.93 -6.95
CA GLY A 460 -12.41 -34.13 -7.19
C GLY A 460 -13.26 -35.39 -7.08
N SER A 461 -12.96 -36.40 -7.89
CA SER A 461 -13.61 -37.71 -7.81
C SER A 461 -12.61 -38.84 -8.03
N HIS A 462 -12.69 -39.87 -7.18
CA HIS A 462 -11.87 -41.08 -7.29
C HIS A 462 -12.52 -42.18 -8.13
N ASP A 463 -13.84 -42.15 -8.28
CA ASP A 463 -14.65 -43.15 -9.02
C ASP A 463 -15.28 -42.58 -10.30
N GLY A 464 -15.14 -41.28 -10.55
CA GLY A 464 -15.78 -40.54 -11.64
C GLY A 464 -17.28 -40.30 -11.45
N VAL A 465 -17.86 -40.76 -10.33
CA VAL A 465 -19.31 -40.73 -10.05
C VAL A 465 -19.61 -39.83 -8.85
N THR A 466 -18.86 -39.99 -7.77
CA THR A 466 -18.97 -39.21 -6.55
C THR A 466 -17.97 -38.07 -6.58
N TRP A 467 -18.47 -36.85 -6.66
CA TRP A 467 -17.67 -35.64 -6.72
C TRP A 467 -17.72 -34.92 -5.37
N THR A 468 -16.55 -34.55 -4.86
CA THR A 468 -16.41 -33.81 -3.61
C THR A 468 -15.70 -32.49 -3.85
N GLU A 469 -16.27 -31.40 -3.38
CA GLU A 469 -15.66 -30.07 -3.42
C GLU A 469 -14.34 -30.07 -2.65
N ILE A 470 -13.30 -29.50 -3.27
CA ILE A 470 -12.01 -29.26 -2.66
C ILE A 470 -12.06 -27.90 -1.96
N ASP A 471 -12.18 -27.92 -0.64
CA ASP A 471 -12.19 -26.73 0.19
C ASP A 471 -10.82 -26.03 0.19
N PHE A 472 -10.86 -24.69 0.16
CA PHE A 472 -9.68 -23.84 0.35
C PHE A 472 -9.58 -23.39 1.81
N MET A 473 -8.35 -23.22 2.30
CA MET A 473 -8.09 -22.87 3.70
C MET A 473 -8.64 -21.50 4.13
N TYR A 474 -8.56 -20.50 3.26
CA TYR A 474 -8.86 -19.11 3.63
C TYR A 474 -9.94 -18.45 2.79
N LYS A 475 -10.10 -18.89 1.55
CA LYS A 475 -11.18 -18.47 0.67
C LYS A 475 -12.53 -18.94 1.25
N PRO A 476 -13.54 -18.05 1.34
CA PRO A 476 -14.87 -18.48 1.76
C PRO A 476 -15.51 -19.38 0.67
N GLY A 477 -16.11 -20.48 1.12
CA GLY A 477 -16.81 -21.46 0.28
C GLY A 477 -17.91 -22.17 1.08
N ASN A 478 -17.53 -22.83 2.17
CA ASN A 478 -18.47 -23.49 3.06
C ASN A 478 -19.41 -22.51 3.78
N LEU A 479 -20.71 -22.61 3.49
CA LEU A 479 -21.75 -21.73 4.05
C LEU A 479 -22.02 -21.95 5.56
N SER A 480 -21.54 -23.06 6.12
CA SER A 480 -21.74 -23.41 7.53
C SER A 480 -20.63 -22.89 8.43
N THR A 481 -19.55 -22.31 7.88
CA THR A 481 -18.41 -21.84 8.64
C THR A 481 -18.27 -20.30 8.57
N PRO A 482 -17.92 -19.64 9.68
CA PRO A 482 -17.60 -18.22 9.65
C PRO A 482 -16.29 -17.98 8.88
N PRO A 483 -16.14 -16.84 8.18
CA PRO A 483 -14.88 -16.50 7.52
C PRO A 483 -13.69 -16.45 8.49
N PRO A 484 -12.47 -16.87 8.09
CA PRO A 484 -11.33 -16.90 8.99
C PRO A 484 -10.72 -15.50 9.23
N LEU A 485 -9.99 -15.35 10.35
CA LEU A 485 -9.13 -14.20 10.61
C LEU A 485 -7.69 -14.54 10.19
N VAL A 486 -7.25 -14.00 9.06
CA VAL A 486 -5.97 -14.38 8.42
C VAL A 486 -4.91 -13.29 8.50
N THR A 487 -5.31 -12.04 8.76
CA THR A 487 -4.38 -10.91 8.83
C THR A 487 -3.30 -11.14 9.90
N PRO A 488 -2.00 -10.92 9.60
CA PRO A 488 -1.47 -10.25 8.41
C PRO A 488 -0.92 -11.19 7.32
N HIS A 489 -1.22 -12.48 7.38
CA HIS A 489 -0.83 -13.44 6.33
C HIS A 489 -1.57 -13.15 5.03
N GLN A 490 -0.86 -13.35 3.92
CA GLN A 490 -1.40 -13.25 2.57
C GLN A 490 -1.53 -14.62 1.92
N PRO A 491 -2.73 -15.20 1.85
CA PRO A 491 -2.96 -16.40 1.07
C PRO A 491 -3.10 -16.04 -0.42
N ARG A 492 -2.00 -16.16 -1.17
CA ARG A 492 -1.88 -15.67 -2.55
C ARG A 492 -2.74 -16.48 -3.52
N LEU A 493 -2.87 -17.79 -3.29
CA LEU A 493 -3.71 -18.67 -4.11
C LEU A 493 -5.20 -18.34 -3.94
N ASP A 494 -5.68 -18.30 -2.69
CA ASP A 494 -7.05 -17.94 -2.32
C ASP A 494 -7.43 -16.56 -2.87
N TRP A 495 -6.51 -15.60 -2.80
CA TRP A 495 -6.70 -14.28 -3.41
C TRP A 495 -6.83 -14.33 -4.94
N GLN A 496 -6.00 -15.13 -5.62
CA GLN A 496 -6.07 -15.28 -7.07
C GLN A 496 -7.33 -16.05 -7.52
N MET A 497 -7.84 -16.99 -6.73
CA MET A 497 -9.10 -17.70 -7.01
C MET A 497 -10.28 -16.73 -7.13
N TRP A 498 -10.33 -15.69 -6.29
CA TRP A 498 -11.34 -14.64 -6.41
C TRP A 498 -11.22 -13.87 -7.73
N PHE A 499 -10.00 -13.58 -8.21
CA PHE A 499 -9.82 -12.97 -9.53
C PHE A 499 -10.17 -13.93 -10.67
N ALA A 500 -9.85 -15.22 -10.54
CA ALA A 500 -10.19 -16.24 -11.52
C ALA A 500 -11.71 -16.35 -11.72
N ALA A 501 -12.50 -16.24 -10.65
CA ALA A 501 -13.96 -16.28 -10.71
C ALA A 501 -14.59 -15.10 -11.48
N LEU A 502 -13.86 -14.00 -11.66
CA LEU A 502 -14.36 -12.81 -12.36
C LEU A 502 -14.07 -12.83 -13.87
N GLY A 503 -13.24 -13.75 -14.34
CA GLY A 503 -12.77 -13.83 -15.72
C GLY A 503 -13.07 -15.16 -16.39
N SER A 504 -12.67 -15.31 -17.64
CA SER A 504 -12.67 -16.62 -18.31
C SER A 504 -11.44 -17.43 -17.90
N SER A 505 -11.51 -18.76 -18.00
CA SER A 505 -10.39 -19.67 -17.68
C SER A 505 -9.10 -19.34 -18.45
N SER A 506 -9.22 -18.80 -19.68
CA SER A 506 -8.08 -18.33 -20.47
C SER A 506 -7.32 -17.14 -19.87
N GLN A 507 -7.93 -16.38 -18.96
CA GLN A 507 -7.31 -15.23 -18.28
C GLN A 507 -6.48 -15.65 -17.05
N ALA A 508 -6.57 -16.91 -16.62
CA ALA A 508 -5.82 -17.47 -15.50
C ALA A 508 -4.99 -18.71 -15.92
N PRO A 509 -3.87 -18.55 -16.67
CA PRO A 509 -3.04 -19.69 -17.09
C PRO A 509 -2.51 -20.54 -15.92
N TRP A 510 -2.34 -19.93 -14.74
CA TRP A 510 -1.96 -20.63 -13.52
C TRP A 510 -3.03 -21.61 -13.04
N PHE A 511 -4.31 -21.36 -13.36
CA PHE A 511 -5.42 -22.24 -12.99
C PHE A 511 -5.38 -23.56 -13.76
N THR A 512 -5.01 -23.54 -15.05
CA THR A 512 -4.77 -24.79 -15.81
C THR A 512 -3.64 -25.61 -15.20
N SER A 513 -2.58 -24.94 -14.73
CA SER A 513 -1.49 -25.61 -14.00
C SER A 513 -2.01 -26.24 -12.71
N LEU A 514 -2.85 -25.53 -11.95
CA LEU A 514 -3.50 -26.06 -10.74
C LEU A 514 -4.32 -27.33 -11.04
N MET A 515 -5.19 -27.30 -12.04
CA MET A 515 -6.01 -28.47 -12.42
C MET A 515 -5.15 -29.66 -12.82
N TYR A 516 -4.11 -29.42 -13.62
CA TYR A 516 -3.16 -30.46 -14.02
C TYR A 516 -2.42 -31.08 -12.83
N ARG A 517 -2.04 -30.27 -11.84
CA ARG A 517 -1.37 -30.75 -10.62
C ARG A 517 -2.29 -31.58 -9.73
N LEU A 518 -3.56 -31.18 -9.62
CA LEU A 518 -4.57 -31.94 -8.88
C LEU A 518 -4.82 -33.30 -9.53
N LEU A 519 -4.96 -33.37 -10.86
CA LEU A 519 -5.10 -34.63 -11.60
C LEU A 519 -3.92 -35.58 -11.43
N GLN A 520 -2.72 -35.04 -11.17
CA GLN A 520 -1.52 -35.87 -10.92
C GLN A 520 -1.41 -36.37 -9.48
N GLY A 521 -2.26 -35.93 -8.56
CA GLY A 521 -2.14 -36.25 -7.13
C GLY A 521 -0.89 -35.67 -6.45
N LYS A 522 -0.24 -34.64 -7.04
CA LYS A 522 1.11 -34.18 -6.65
C LYS A 522 1.17 -32.96 -5.71
N MET A 523 0.09 -32.62 -5.01
CA MET A 523 0.17 -31.56 -3.99
C MET A 523 0.76 -32.09 -2.68
N ASP A 524 2.09 -32.05 -2.57
CA ASP A 524 2.81 -32.11 -1.28
C ASP A 524 2.80 -30.73 -0.63
N GLY A 525 1.67 -30.42 0.00
CA GLY A 525 1.53 -29.41 1.04
C GLY A 525 0.57 -29.99 2.05
N LYS A 526 0.79 -29.73 3.34
CA LYS A 526 -0.07 -30.17 4.47
C LYS A 526 -1.56 -29.74 4.38
N ASP A 527 -2.00 -29.25 3.23
CA ASP A 527 -3.26 -28.57 2.99
C ASP A 527 -4.30 -29.37 2.20
N SER A 528 -4.03 -30.57 1.66
CA SER A 528 -5.10 -31.38 1.03
C SER A 528 -4.75 -32.83 0.61
N SER A 529 -3.62 -33.42 1.03
CA SER A 529 -3.22 -34.74 0.52
C SER A 529 -3.51 -35.89 1.48
N GLU A 530 -4.67 -36.53 1.29
CA GLU A 530 -4.74 -37.99 1.40
C GLU A 530 -5.11 -38.58 0.03
N ASN A 531 -4.07 -39.09 -0.65
CA ASN A 531 -4.08 -40.11 -1.70
C ASN A 531 -5.06 -39.97 -2.88
N LEU A 532 -4.55 -39.48 -4.02
CA LEU A 532 -5.16 -39.65 -5.35
C LEU A 532 -4.27 -40.57 -6.23
N PRO A 533 -4.67 -41.81 -6.52
CA PRO A 533 -4.08 -42.62 -7.59
C PRO A 533 -4.63 -42.24 -8.98
N GLY A 534 -3.94 -42.67 -10.03
CA GLY A 534 -3.97 -42.15 -11.41
C GLY A 534 -5.25 -42.26 -12.25
N ASP A 535 -6.42 -42.51 -11.65
CA ASP A 535 -7.74 -42.52 -12.32
C ASP A 535 -8.72 -41.48 -11.72
N ALA A 536 -8.19 -40.40 -11.13
CA ALA A 536 -9.02 -39.34 -10.56
C ALA A 536 -9.49 -38.32 -11.61
N GLY A 537 -10.79 -37.99 -11.57
CA GLY A 537 -11.36 -36.87 -12.32
C GLY A 537 -11.28 -35.56 -11.53
N VAL A 538 -11.11 -34.43 -12.23
CA VAL A 538 -11.22 -33.07 -11.67
C VAL A 538 -12.18 -32.28 -12.57
N ASN A 539 -13.23 -31.69 -11.98
CA ASN A 539 -14.24 -30.87 -12.66
C ASN A 539 -14.16 -29.42 -12.21
#